data_AF-L7CGB4-F1
#
_entry.id   AF-L7CGB4-F1
#
_cell.length_a   1.000
_cell.length_b   1.000
_cell.length_c   1.000
_cell.angle_alpha   90.00
_cell.angle_beta   90.00
_cell.angle_gamma   90.00
#
_symmetry.space_group_name_H-M   'P 1'
#
loop_
_entity.id
_entity.type
_entity.pdbx_description
1 polymer ?
#
loop_
_entity_poly.entity_id
_entity_poly.type
_entity_poly.pdbx_seq_one_letter_code
_entity_poly.pdbx_strand_id
1 'polypeptide(L)'
;MKASRPTITLGFNVLLILYSAGTGFITFAFSDKAQNVPIQGLVLTSLIDFVRYLIMMFISAWFIREFWNRLVADLFSIRFLAYREAITIVVLLGLFGL
;
A
#
# COMPACT_ATOMS: atom_id res chain seq x y z
N MET A 1 1.68 -33.94 7.01
CA MET A 1 2.43 -32.80 6.44
C MET A 1 1.99 -31.54 7.16
N LYS A 2 2.92 -30.80 7.78
CA LYS A 2 2.61 -29.53 8.46
C LYS A 2 2.24 -28.52 7.37
N ALA A 3 0.98 -28.11 7.26
CA ALA A 3 0.56 -27.13 6.27
C ALA A 3 1.44 -25.89 6.40
N SER A 4 2.14 -25.51 5.33
CA SER A 4 2.87 -24.25 5.29
C SER A 4 1.85 -23.13 5.52
N ARG A 5 2.12 -22.27 6.52
CA ARG A 5 1.25 -21.12 6.76
C ARG A 5 1.19 -20.29 5.47
N PRO A 6 0.00 -19.88 4.99
CA PRO A 6 -0.10 -19.07 3.79
C PRO A 6 0.71 -17.80 3.99
N THR A 7 1.70 -17.59 3.12
CA THR A 7 2.57 -16.43 3.14
C THR A 7 2.07 -15.40 2.14
N ILE A 8 2.20 -14.13 2.48
CA ILE A 8 1.86 -13.05 1.57
C ILE A 8 2.82 -13.07 0.38
N THR A 9 2.26 -13.33 -0.80
CA THR A 9 3.01 -13.45 -2.04
C THR A 9 3.25 -12.08 -2.66
N LEU A 10 4.23 -11.99 -3.57
CA LEU A 10 4.45 -10.77 -4.34
C LEU A 10 3.21 -10.44 -5.20
N GLY A 11 2.61 -11.48 -5.81
CA GLY A 11 1.40 -11.33 -6.62
C GLY A 11 0.23 -10.76 -5.81
N PHE A 12 0.07 -11.17 -4.55
CA PHE A 12 -0.93 -10.58 -3.67
C PHE A 12 -0.69 -9.07 -3.47
N ASN A 13 0.53 -8.66 -3.15
CA ASN A 13 0.83 -7.24 -2.96
C ASN A 13 0.62 -6.42 -4.23
N VAL A 14 1.02 -6.94 -5.38
CA VAL A 14 0.80 -6.26 -6.67
C VAL A 14 -0.69 -6.06 -6.91
N LEU A 15 -1.51 -7.11 -6.74
CA LEU A 15 -2.97 -7.01 -6.90
C LEU A 15 -3.59 -6.05 -5.89
N LEU A 16 -3.13 -6.05 -4.65
CA LEU A 16 -3.62 -5.16 -3.61
C LEU A 16 -3.30 -3.68 -3.90
N ILE A 17 -2.09 -3.41 -4.40
CA ILE A 17 -1.67 -2.08 -4.82
C ILE A 17 -2.50 -1.62 -6.03
N LEU A 18 -2.71 -2.49 -7.02
CA LEU A 18 -3.54 -2.18 -8.18
C LEU A 18 -5.00 -1.91 -7.79
N TYR A 19 -5.53 -2.70 -6.86
CA TYR A 19 -6.86 -2.47 -6.31
C TYR A 19 -6.95 -1.09 -5.63
N SER A 20 -6.00 -0.77 -4.74
CA SER A 20 -5.94 0.54 -4.07
C SER A 20 -5.80 1.71 -5.05
N ALA A 21 -4.91 1.62 -6.02
CA ALA A 21 -4.76 2.63 -7.07
C ALA A 21 -6.04 2.79 -7.90
N GLY A 22 -6.69 1.68 -8.27
CA GLY A 22 -7.97 1.69 -8.97
C GLY A 22 -9.07 2.38 -8.18
N THR A 23 -9.18 2.09 -6.87
CA THR A 23 -10.16 2.77 -5.99
C THR A 23 -9.90 4.27 -5.88
N GLY A 24 -8.63 4.70 -5.79
CA GLY A 24 -8.26 6.11 -5.79
C GLY A 24 -8.61 6.81 -7.10
N PHE A 25 -8.32 6.16 -8.24
CA PHE A 25 -8.67 6.68 -9.56
C PHE A 25 -10.18 6.85 -9.74
N ILE A 26 -10.97 5.84 -9.37
CA ILE A 26 -12.44 5.89 -9.41
C ILE A 26 -12.94 7.05 -8.54
N THR A 27 -12.47 7.15 -7.29
CA THR A 27 -12.88 8.21 -6.35
C THR A 27 -12.57 9.59 -6.90
N PHE A 28 -11.40 9.76 -7.53
CA PHE A 28 -11.02 11.02 -8.16
C PHE A 28 -11.87 11.35 -9.40
N ALA A 29 -12.14 10.36 -10.26
CA ALA A 29 -12.96 10.53 -11.45
C ALA A 29 -14.40 10.96 -11.13
N PHE A 30 -14.94 10.50 -10.00
CA PHE A 30 -16.26 10.91 -9.49
C PHE A 30 -16.24 12.19 -8.65
N SER A 31 -15.08 12.80 -8.41
CA SER A 31 -14.98 14.05 -7.64
C SER A 31 -15.21 15.28 -8.51
N ASP A 32 -15.75 16.35 -7.92
CA ASP A 32 -15.98 17.64 -8.61
C ASP A 32 -14.68 18.26 -9.17
N LYS A 33 -13.52 17.85 -8.66
CA LYS A 33 -12.20 18.29 -9.10
C LYS A 33 -11.85 17.81 -10.53
N ALA A 34 -12.55 16.79 -11.04
CA ALA A 34 -12.30 16.25 -12.38
C ALA A 34 -13.04 17.01 -13.50
N GLN A 35 -14.03 17.86 -13.18
CA GLN A 35 -14.97 18.41 -14.17
C GLN A 35 -14.35 19.45 -15.13
N ASN A 36 -13.20 20.07 -14.79
CA ASN A 36 -12.60 21.16 -15.56
C ASN A 36 -11.18 20.87 -16.07
N VAL A 37 -10.69 19.63 -15.94
CA VAL A 37 -9.32 19.28 -16.30
C VAL A 37 -9.32 18.48 -17.61
N PRO A 38 -8.49 18.85 -18.61
CA PRO A 38 -8.31 18.05 -19.81
C PRO A 38 -7.87 16.63 -19.47
N ILE A 39 -8.40 15.62 -20.18
CA ILE A 39 -8.11 14.19 -19.94
C ILE A 39 -6.60 13.90 -19.91
N GLN A 40 -5.83 14.55 -20.78
CA GLN A 40 -4.37 14.42 -20.82
C GLN A 40 -3.69 14.91 -19.54
N GLY A 41 -4.18 16.01 -18.96
CA GLY A 41 -3.73 16.53 -17.68
C GLY A 41 -4.10 15.60 -16.53
N LEU A 42 -5.31 15.04 -16.54
CA LEU A 42 -5.76 14.06 -15.56
C LEU A 42 -4.85 12.83 -15.52
N VAL A 43 -4.52 12.26 -16.70
CA VAL A 43 -3.65 11.08 -16.78
C VAL A 43 -2.25 11.37 -16.24
N LEU A 44 -1.63 12.49 -16.65
CA LEU A 44 -0.28 12.81 -16.20
C LEU A 44 -0.23 13.08 -14.69
N THR A 45 -1.19 13.83 -14.15
CA THR A 45 -1.26 14.10 -12.72
C THR A 45 -1.51 12.83 -11.91
N SER A 46 -2.41 11.95 -12.34
CA SER A 46 -2.67 10.67 -11.66
C SER A 46 -1.47 9.72 -11.72
N LEU A 47 -0.69 9.71 -12.81
CA LEU A 47 0.54 8.91 -12.87
C LEU A 47 1.62 9.42 -11.91
N ILE A 48 1.82 10.73 -11.84
CA ILE A 48 2.76 11.34 -10.90
C ILE A 48 2.33 11.07 -9.46
N ASP A 49 1.02 11.18 -9.18
CA ASP A 49 0.46 10.90 -7.86
C ASP A 49 0.62 9.42 -7.49
N PHE A 50 0.40 8.51 -8.45
CA PHE A 50 0.66 7.09 -8.26
C PHE A 50 2.13 6.78 -7.94
N VAL A 51 3.07 7.40 -8.63
CA VAL A 51 4.51 7.23 -8.34
C VAL A 51 4.84 7.74 -6.93
N ARG A 52 4.32 8.92 -6.54
CA ARG A 52 4.49 9.46 -5.19
C ARG A 52 3.89 8.54 -4.14
N TYR A 53 2.69 8.02 -4.40
CA TYR A 53 2.02 7.04 -3.55
C TYR A 53 2.87 5.80 -3.37
N LEU A 54 3.42 5.22 -4.45
CA LEU A 54 4.29 4.04 -4.37
C LEU A 54 5.53 4.31 -3.50
N ILE A 55 6.21 5.44 -3.72
CA ILE A 55 7.39 5.83 -2.94
C ILE A 55 7.03 5.92 -1.45
N MET A 56 5.97 6.65 -1.12
CA MET A 56 5.54 6.82 0.27
C MET A 56 5.12 5.49 0.90
N MET A 57 4.39 4.65 0.16
CA MET A 57 3.95 3.33 0.62
C MET A 57 5.15 2.42 0.97
N PHE A 58 6.18 2.36 0.12
CA PHE A 58 7.37 1.55 0.40
C PHE A 58 8.19 2.10 1.57
N ILE A 59 8.34 3.43 1.68
CA ILE A 59 9.02 4.06 2.81
C ILE A 59 8.27 3.75 4.12
N SER A 60 6.96 3.95 4.16
CA SER A 60 6.14 3.63 5.33
C SER A 60 6.20 2.15 5.70
N ALA A 61 6.14 1.25 4.71
CA ALA A 61 6.26 -0.18 4.94
C ALA A 61 7.63 -0.55 5.52
N TRP A 62 8.70 0.12 5.07
CA TRP A 62 10.03 -0.08 5.62
C TRP A 62 10.10 0.34 7.08
N PHE A 63 9.58 1.53 7.42
CA PHE A 63 9.53 1.99 8.81
C PHE A 63 8.69 1.10 9.71
N ILE A 64 7.51 0.65 9.26
CA ILE A 64 6.64 -0.26 10.02
C ILE A 64 7.36 -1.58 10.28
N ARG A 65 8.03 -2.14 9.26
CA ARG A 65 8.82 -3.37 9.42
C ARG A 65 9.92 -3.18 10.46
N GLU A 66 10.63 -2.06 10.39
CA GLU A 66 11.77 -1.81 11.26
C GLU A 66 11.35 -1.51 12.69
N PHE A 67 10.28 -0.75 12.89
CA PHE A 67 9.64 -0.55 14.19
C PHE A 67 9.16 -1.87 14.78
N TRP A 68 8.47 -2.69 13.99
CA TRP A 68 8.00 -3.99 14.45
C TRP A 68 9.16 -4.90 14.87
N ASN A 69 10.18 -5.01 14.04
CA ASN A 69 11.27 -5.96 14.26
C ASN A 69 12.23 -5.52 15.37
N ARG A 70 12.46 -4.21 15.55
CA ARG A 70 13.41 -3.69 16.54
C ARG A 70 12.78 -3.41 17.90
N LEU A 71 11.49 -3.04 17.93
CA LEU A 71 10.82 -2.67 19.18
C LEU A 71 9.81 -3.74 19.60
N VAL A 72 8.83 -4.06 18.74
CA VAL A 72 7.70 -4.91 19.11
C VAL A 72 8.14 -6.37 19.29
N ALA A 73 8.88 -6.92 18.33
CA ALA A 73 9.33 -8.30 18.36
C ALA A 73 10.27 -8.57 19.54
N ASP A 74 11.10 -7.59 19.90
CA ASP A 74 12.02 -7.66 21.04
C ASP A 74 11.27 -7.64 22.38
N LEU A 75 10.35 -6.67 22.56
CA LEU A 75 9.59 -6.53 23.80
C LEU A 75 8.61 -7.69 24.07
N PHE A 76 7.98 -8.22 23.03
CA PHE A 76 6.88 -9.18 23.18
C PHE A 76 7.22 -10.61 22.74
N SER A 77 8.47 -10.88 22.32
CA SER A 77 8.87 -12.20 21.77
C SER A 77 7.95 -12.70 20.65
N ILE A 78 7.49 -11.79 19.79
CA ILE A 78 6.62 -12.08 18.65
C ILE A 78 7.48 -12.31 17.39
N ARG A 79 6.93 -12.99 16.38
CA ARG A 79 7.63 -13.17 15.10
C ARG A 79 8.01 -11.84 14.46
N PHE A 80 9.12 -11.87 13.73
CA PHE A 80 9.51 -10.80 12.83
C PHE A 80 8.50 -10.65 11.68
N LEU A 81 8.27 -9.40 11.29
CA LEU A 81 7.42 -9.00 10.19
C LEU A 81 8.24 -9.00 8.90
N ALA A 82 7.76 -9.73 7.89
CA ALA A 82 8.37 -9.70 6.57
C ALA A 82 7.99 -8.39 5.84
N TYR A 83 8.88 -7.89 4.97
CA TYR A 83 8.60 -6.65 4.23
C TYR A 83 7.32 -6.71 3.40
N ARG A 84 6.99 -7.88 2.84
CA ARG A 84 5.74 -8.09 2.08
C ARG A 84 4.50 -7.89 2.96
N GLU A 85 4.57 -8.30 4.21
CA GLU A 85 3.48 -8.16 5.17
C GLU A 85 3.34 -6.70 5.62
N ALA A 86 4.47 -5.99 5.80
CA ALA A 86 4.46 -4.56 6.09
C ALA A 86 3.80 -3.75 4.96
N ILE A 87 4.08 -4.08 3.69
CA ILE A 87 3.40 -3.47 2.54
C ILE A 87 1.90 -3.73 2.61
N THR A 88 1.47 -4.97 2.87
CA THR A 88 0.04 -5.29 2.99
C THR A 88 -0.63 -4.46 4.09
N ILE A 89 0.01 -4.32 5.24
CA ILE A 89 -0.51 -3.50 6.35
C ILE A 89 -0.69 -2.06 5.89
N VAL A 90 0.33 -1.45 5.27
CA VAL A 90 0.25 -0.06 4.78
C VAL A 90 -0.90 0.13 3.79
N VAL A 91 -1.01 -0.75 2.79
CA VAL A 91 -2.05 -0.60 1.77
C VAL A 91 -3.45 -0.82 2.35
N LEU A 92 -3.61 -1.77 3.27
CA LEU A 92 -4.90 -1.97 3.95
C LEU A 92 -5.28 -0.79 4.83
N LEU A 93 -4.34 -0.22 5.60
CA LEU A 93 -4.59 0.98 6.40
C LEU A 93 -5.02 2.15 5.52
N GLY A 94 -4.30 2.39 4.41
CA GLY A 94 -4.66 3.43 3.44
C GLY A 94 -6.05 3.22 2.81
N LEU A 95 -6.41 1.97 2.51
CA LEU A 95 -7.76 1.62 2.03
C LEU A 95 -8.86 1.88 3.07
N PHE A 96 -8.55 1.74 4.36
CA PHE A 96 -9.46 2.05 5.47
C PHE A 96 -9.45 3.52 5.89
N GLY A 97 -8.64 4.36 5.24
CA GLY A 97 -8.52 5.79 5.56
C GLY A 97 -7.76 6.07 6.85
N LEU A 98 -6.87 5.15 7.26
CA LEU A 98 -5.95 5.27 8.39
C LEU A 98 -4.53 5.57 7.92
#